data_AF-A0A940IXH7-F1
#
_entry.id   AF-A0A940IXH7-F1
#
_cell.length_a   1.000
_cell.length_b   1.000
_cell.length_c   1.000
_cell.angle_alpha   90.00
_cell.angle_beta   90.00
_cell.angle_gamma   90.00
#
_symmetry.space_group_name_H-M   'P 1'
#
loop_
_entity.id
_entity.type
_entity.pdbx_description
1 polymer ?
#
loop_
_entity_poly.entity_id
_entity_poly.type
_entity_poly.pdbx_seq_one_letter_code
_entity_poly.pdbx_strand_id
1 'polypeptide(L)'
;MSTIDFSVGLALLSLFGATFLSNILAYRRDRVRDVDPLMREARDLLLRESAAPVPDCPTLSPAHWACLEAMQPKWRRDALQAARVRYVQARRAYARHDFNGELYYPDPARVVDATHVLLRMTERF
;
A
#
# COMPACT_ATOMS: atom_id res chain seq x y z
N MET A 1 -8.58 -31.28 44.57
CA MET A 1 -8.16 -30.08 43.80
C MET A 1 -7.49 -30.61 42.55
N SER A 2 -8.29 -30.94 41.51
CA SER A 2 -7.87 -32.05 40.62
C SER A 2 -8.19 -31.89 39.12
N THR A 3 -9.03 -30.94 38.70
CA THR A 3 -9.37 -30.79 37.26
C THR A 3 -9.68 -29.34 36.89
N ILE A 4 -10.35 -28.60 37.77
CA ILE A 4 -10.71 -27.18 37.58
C ILE A 4 -9.46 -26.29 37.61
N ASP A 5 -8.52 -26.52 38.53
CA ASP A 5 -7.29 -25.72 38.62
C ASP A 5 -6.39 -25.93 37.40
N PHE A 6 -6.39 -27.15 36.83
CA PHE A 6 -5.64 -27.49 35.64
C PHE A 6 -6.24 -26.86 34.37
N SER A 7 -7.58 -26.87 34.23
CA SER A 7 -8.25 -26.24 33.09
C SER A 7 -8.12 -24.72 33.10
N VAL A 8 -8.16 -24.09 34.29
CA VAL A 8 -7.90 -22.65 34.45
C VAL A 8 -6.45 -22.32 34.10
N GLY A 9 -5.48 -23.11 34.57
CA GLY A 9 -4.07 -22.95 34.22
C GLY A 9 -3.82 -23.07 32.71
N LEU A 10 -4.44 -24.06 32.05
CA LEU A 10 -4.34 -24.26 30.61
C LEU A 10 -4.97 -23.11 29.81
N ALA A 11 -6.11 -22.59 30.26
CA ALA A 11 -6.79 -21.46 29.62
C ALA A 11 -5.96 -20.18 29.70
N LEU A 12 -5.36 -19.90 30.86
CA LEU A 12 -4.47 -18.75 31.04
C LEU A 12 -3.21 -18.86 30.19
N LEU A 13 -2.62 -20.07 30.12
CA LEU A 13 -1.44 -20.32 29.28
C LEU A 13 -1.76 -20.17 27.78
N SER A 14 -2.94 -20.63 27.35
CA SER A 14 -3.42 -20.48 25.98
C SER A 14 -3.65 -19.01 25.62
N LEU A 15 -4.31 -18.26 26.50
CA LEU A 15 -4.54 -16.82 26.30
C LEU A 15 -3.20 -16.07 26.24
N PHE A 16 -2.30 -16.31 27.19
CA PHE A 16 -1.00 -15.66 27.23
C PHE A 16 -0.16 -16.03 26.01
N GLY A 17 -0.17 -17.29 25.59
CA GLY A 17 0.48 -17.76 24.37
C GLY A 17 -0.07 -17.09 23.11
N ALA A 18 -1.39 -16.94 23.00
CA ALA A 18 -2.03 -16.25 21.87
C ALA A 18 -1.66 -14.76 21.84
N THR A 19 -1.68 -14.07 22.98
CA THR A 19 -1.31 -12.65 23.07
C THR A 19 0.17 -12.44 22.77
N PHE A 20 1.05 -13.29 23.32
CA PHE A 20 2.49 -13.21 23.08
C PHE A 20 2.85 -13.48 21.63
N LEU A 21 2.24 -14.50 21.01
CA LEU A 21 2.43 -14.80 19.59
C LEU A 21 1.89 -13.66 18.70
N SER A 22 0.75 -13.07 19.05
CA SER A 22 0.20 -11.90 18.37
C SER A 22 1.16 -10.71 18.42
N ASN A 23 1.75 -10.41 19.60
CA ASN A 23 2.74 -9.35 19.75
C ASN A 23 4.03 -9.62 18.97
N ILE A 24 4.54 -10.86 18.94
CA ILE A 24 5.73 -11.21 18.13
C ILE A 24 5.45 -11.04 16.64
N LEU A 25 4.27 -11.45 16.18
CA LEU A 25 3.86 -11.29 14.78
C LEU A 25 3.70 -9.81 14.41
N ALA A 26 3.11 -9.00 15.29
CA ALA A 26 3.02 -7.55 15.11
C ALA A 26 4.40 -6.90 15.05
N TYR A 27 5.29 -7.23 15.99
CA TYR A 27 6.66 -6.71 16.02
C TYR A 27 7.46 -7.11 14.77
N ARG A 28 7.37 -8.36 14.33
CA ARG A 28 8.04 -8.80 13.09
C ARG A 28 7.46 -8.10 11.86
N ARG A 29 6.16 -7.89 11.80
CA ARG A 29 5.49 -7.17 10.73
C ARG A 29 5.97 -5.72 10.65
N ASP A 30 6.06 -5.04 11.79
CA ASP A 30 6.54 -3.65 11.84
C ASP A 30 8.01 -3.56 11.42
N ARG A 31 8.84 -4.52 11.85
CA ARG A 31 10.26 -4.55 11.45
C ARG A 31 10.48 -4.81 9.96
N VAL A 32 9.64 -5.62 9.32
CA VAL A 32 9.69 -5.83 7.87
C VAL A 32 9.28 -4.54 7.12
N ARG A 33 8.38 -3.76 7.70
CA ARG A 33 7.87 -2.51 7.13
C ARG A 33 8.87 -1.34 7.18
N ASP A 34 9.72 -1.30 8.21
CA ASP A 34 10.77 -0.28 8.35
C ASP A 34 11.97 -0.49 7.41
N VAL A 35 12.11 -1.69 6.83
CA VAL A 35 13.36 -2.12 6.16
C VAL A 35 13.27 -2.07 4.63
N ASP A 36 12.10 -1.87 4.01
CA ASP A 36 12.01 -1.91 2.54
C ASP A 36 12.22 -0.51 1.91
N PRO A 37 13.43 -0.19 1.40
CA PRO A 37 13.71 1.11 0.79
C PRO A 37 12.83 1.38 -0.43
N LEU A 38 12.41 0.33 -1.15
CA LEU A 38 11.53 0.44 -2.31
C LEU A 38 10.12 0.88 -1.93
N MET A 39 9.64 0.52 -0.73
CA MET A 39 8.34 0.96 -0.24
C MET A 39 8.36 2.45 0.11
N ARG A 40 9.44 2.90 0.75
CA ARG A 40 9.65 4.33 1.04
C ARG A 40 9.74 5.14 -0.24
N GLU A 41 10.53 4.69 -1.21
CA GLU A 41 10.64 5.33 -2.53
C GLU A 41 9.30 5.37 -3.27
N ALA A 42 8.56 4.26 -3.29
CA ALA A 42 7.22 4.21 -3.88
C ALA A 42 6.26 5.22 -3.23
N ARG A 43 6.30 5.33 -1.91
CA ARG A 43 5.47 6.28 -1.15
C ARG A 43 5.86 7.72 -1.42
N ASP A 44 7.15 8.04 -1.47
CA ASP A 44 7.62 9.39 -1.76
C ASP A 44 7.24 9.84 -3.18
N LEU A 45 7.32 8.91 -4.16
CA LEU A 45 6.84 9.16 -5.52
C LEU A 45 5.34 9.42 -5.57
N LEU A 46 4.54 8.62 -4.85
CA LEU A 46 3.09 8.82 -4.74
C LEU A 46 2.76 10.15 -4.03
N LEU A 47 3.46 10.49 -2.95
CA LEU A 47 3.26 11.77 -2.26
C LEU A 47 3.56 12.95 -3.20
N ARG A 48 4.65 12.87 -3.96
CA ARG A 48 5.03 13.89 -4.94
C ARG A 48 3.97 14.05 -6.03
N GLU A 49 3.49 12.94 -6.60
CA GLU A 49 2.45 12.97 -7.63
C GLU A 49 1.08 13.43 -7.10
N SER A 50 0.80 13.22 -5.81
CA SER A 50 -0.42 13.74 -5.18
C SER A 50 -0.37 15.25 -4.91
N ALA A 51 0.82 15.79 -4.66
CA ALA A 51 1.02 17.23 -4.40
C ALA A 51 1.09 18.05 -5.69
N ALA A 52 1.85 17.56 -6.68
CA ALA A 52 2.03 18.21 -7.97
C ALA A 52 2.30 17.15 -9.04
N PRO A 53 1.28 16.68 -9.79
CA PRO A 53 1.50 15.76 -10.89
C PRO A 53 2.27 16.47 -12.00
N VAL A 54 3.38 15.89 -12.43
CA VAL A 54 4.22 16.41 -13.53
C VAL A 54 4.26 15.37 -14.66
N PRO A 55 4.11 15.78 -15.94
CA PRO A 55 3.91 14.85 -17.06
C PRO A 55 5.04 13.82 -17.17
N ASP A 56 6.28 14.30 -17.05
CA ASP A 56 7.50 13.51 -17.22
C ASP A 56 8.12 13.05 -15.88
N CYS A 57 7.39 13.14 -14.77
CA CYS A 57 7.92 12.65 -13.48
C CYS A 57 8.11 11.13 -13.52
N PRO A 58 9.18 10.59 -12.91
CA PRO A 58 9.28 9.15 -12.69
C PRO A 58 8.03 8.63 -11.96
N THR A 59 7.44 7.57 -12.52
CA THR A 59 6.27 6.87 -11.97
C THR A 59 6.71 5.64 -11.17
N LEU A 60 5.76 4.99 -10.51
CA LEU A 60 5.99 3.70 -9.84
C LEU A 60 6.52 2.63 -10.81
N SER A 61 7.74 2.15 -10.55
CA SER A 61 8.40 1.07 -11.29
C SER A 61 7.71 -0.29 -11.04
N PRO A 62 7.95 -1.31 -11.90
CA PRO A 62 7.45 -2.67 -11.64
C PRO A 62 7.89 -3.23 -10.28
N ALA A 63 9.08 -2.88 -9.81
CA ALA A 63 9.57 -3.26 -8.49
C ALA A 63 8.75 -2.62 -7.37
N HIS A 64 8.39 -1.34 -7.52
CA HIS A 64 7.52 -0.65 -6.56
C HIS A 64 6.14 -1.32 -6.48
N TRP A 65 5.56 -1.70 -7.63
CA TRP A 65 4.28 -2.42 -7.66
C TRP A 65 4.35 -3.79 -7.00
N ALA A 66 5.41 -4.56 -7.25
CA ALA A 66 5.60 -5.86 -6.63
C ALA A 66 5.72 -5.77 -5.11
N CYS A 67 6.45 -4.76 -4.60
CA CYS A 67 6.56 -4.47 -3.17
C CYS A 67 5.19 -4.09 -2.57
N LEU A 68 4.47 -3.16 -3.21
CA LEU A 68 3.14 -2.74 -2.76
C LEU A 68 2.14 -3.91 -2.72
N GLU A 69 2.17 -4.79 -3.72
CA GLU A 69 1.30 -5.96 -3.79
C GLU A 69 1.66 -7.04 -2.75
N ALA A 70 2.95 -7.26 -2.51
CA ALA A 70 3.43 -8.19 -1.49
C ALA A 70 2.98 -7.79 -0.08
N MET A 71 2.87 -6.48 0.19
CA MET A 71 2.44 -5.94 1.48
C MET A 71 0.91 -5.99 1.69
N GLN A 72 0.11 -6.17 0.62
CA GLN A 72 -1.33 -6.28 0.75
C GLN A 72 -1.75 -7.71 1.17
N PRO A 73 -2.67 -7.83 2.15
CA PRO A 73 -3.30 -9.09 2.45
C PRO A 73 -4.15 -9.55 1.26
N LYS A 74 -4.29 -10.87 1.09
CA LYS A 74 -4.93 -11.48 -0.09
C LYS A 74 -6.31 -10.88 -0.42
N TRP A 75 -7.13 -10.60 0.59
CA TRP A 75 -8.48 -10.04 0.44
C TRP A 75 -8.52 -8.60 -0.11
N ARG A 76 -7.38 -7.89 -0.12
CA ARG A 76 -7.28 -6.49 -0.55
C ARG A 76 -6.57 -6.33 -1.89
N ARG A 77 -6.07 -7.42 -2.48
CA ARG A 77 -5.32 -7.42 -3.74
C ARG A 77 -6.15 -6.97 -4.93
N ASP A 78 -7.42 -7.39 -5.01
CA ASP A 78 -8.30 -6.98 -6.10
C ASP A 78 -8.56 -5.47 -6.09
N ALA A 79 -8.72 -4.89 -4.88
CA ALA A 79 -8.87 -3.46 -4.71
C ALA A 79 -7.60 -2.69 -5.10
N LEU A 80 -6.41 -3.21 -4.74
CA LEU A 80 -5.13 -2.63 -5.16
C LEU A 80 -4.97 -2.70 -6.69
N GLN A 81 -5.33 -3.83 -7.30
CA GLN A 81 -5.24 -4.00 -8.75
C GLN A 81 -6.17 -3.03 -9.48
N ALA A 82 -7.39 -2.82 -8.99
CA ALA A 82 -8.30 -1.82 -9.52
C ALA A 82 -7.73 -0.39 -9.39
N ALA A 83 -7.12 -0.06 -8.25
CA ALA A 83 -6.46 1.24 -8.04
C ALA A 83 -5.24 1.42 -8.96
N ARG A 84 -4.43 0.39 -9.16
CA ARG A 84 -3.31 0.37 -10.11
C ARG A 84 -3.78 0.66 -11.54
N VAL A 85 -4.84 0.00 -12.00
CA VAL A 85 -5.40 0.24 -13.34
C VAL A 85 -5.84 1.69 -13.50
N ARG A 86 -6.56 2.25 -12.51
CA ARG A 86 -7.01 3.65 -12.53
C ARG A 86 -5.83 4.62 -12.58
N TYR A 87 -4.79 4.39 -11.79
CA TYR A 87 -3.58 5.20 -11.80
C TYR A 87 -2.86 5.16 -13.15
N VAL A 88 -2.66 3.97 -13.72
CA VAL A 88 -2.01 3.82 -15.03
C VAL A 88 -2.85 4.49 -16.13
N GLN A 89 -4.17 4.38 -16.07
CA GLN A 89 -5.07 5.07 -16.99
C GLN A 89 -4.98 6.58 -16.86
N ALA A 90 -4.99 7.11 -15.63
CA ALA A 90 -4.84 8.54 -15.37
C ALA A 90 -3.48 9.05 -15.88
N ARG A 91 -2.38 8.34 -15.61
CA ARG A 91 -1.04 8.70 -16.11
C ARG A 91 -0.91 8.60 -17.62
N ARG A 92 -1.49 7.58 -18.25
CA ARG A 92 -1.50 7.44 -19.71
C ARG A 92 -2.31 8.55 -20.39
N ALA A 93 -3.45 8.93 -19.81
CA ALA A 93 -4.22 10.08 -20.29
C ALA A 93 -3.42 11.37 -20.13
N TYR A 94 -2.78 11.56 -18.99
CA TYR A 94 -1.96 12.74 -18.70
C TYR A 94 -0.73 12.88 -19.63
N ALA A 95 -0.10 11.77 -20.01
CA ALA A 95 1.06 11.74 -20.90
C ALA A 95 0.73 11.77 -22.41
N ARG A 96 -0.54 11.54 -22.80
CA ARG A 96 -0.95 11.49 -24.22
C ARG A 96 -2.07 12.48 -24.48
N HIS A 97 -1.73 13.67 -24.95
CA HIS A 97 -2.57 14.43 -25.89
C HIS A 97 -1.74 15.50 -26.61
N ASP A 98 -1.24 15.14 -27.80
CA ASP A 98 -0.95 16.10 -28.86
C ASP A 98 -2.25 16.25 -29.65
N PHE A 99 -2.98 17.34 -29.43
CA PHE A 99 -4.17 17.67 -30.21
C PHE A 99 -3.85 18.97 -30.94
N ASN A 100 -3.72 18.90 -32.27
CA ASN A 100 -3.37 20.04 -33.14
C ASN A 100 -1.97 20.67 -32.96
N GLY A 101 -0.96 19.95 -32.45
CA GLY A 101 0.38 20.51 -32.26
C GLY A 101 0.52 21.38 -31.00
N GLU A 102 -0.52 21.45 -30.18
CA GLU A 102 -0.49 22.03 -28.84
C GLU A 102 -0.52 20.89 -27.81
N LEU A 103 0.47 20.89 -26.90
CA LEU A 103 0.50 19.97 -25.77
C LEU A 103 -0.63 20.33 -24.80
N TYR A 104 -1.70 19.56 -24.83
CA TYR A 104 -2.80 19.69 -23.89
C TYR A 104 -2.66 18.63 -22.80
N TYR A 105 -2.31 19.05 -21.59
CA TYR A 105 -2.26 18.16 -20.44
C TYR A 105 -3.67 18.03 -19.85
N PRO A 106 -4.31 16.86 -19.89
CA PRO A 106 -5.63 16.70 -19.30
C PRO A 106 -5.57 16.82 -17.77
N ASP A 107 -6.74 17.09 -17.21
CA ASP A 107 -7.00 17.37 -15.79
C ASP A 107 -6.05 16.67 -14.78
N PRO A 108 -5.09 17.41 -14.18
CA PRO A 108 -4.15 16.86 -13.20
C PRO A 108 -4.86 16.30 -11.97
N ALA A 109 -6.11 16.73 -11.68
CA ALA A 109 -6.88 16.23 -10.56
C ALA A 109 -7.12 14.71 -10.64
N ARG A 110 -7.26 14.15 -11.85
CA ARG A 110 -7.47 12.71 -12.02
C ARG A 110 -6.25 11.87 -11.61
N VAL A 111 -5.06 12.40 -11.83
CA VAL A 111 -3.82 11.76 -11.37
C VAL A 111 -3.75 11.88 -9.85
N VAL A 112 -4.00 13.07 -9.30
CA VAL A 112 -4.01 13.30 -7.84
C VAL A 112 -4.98 12.36 -7.13
N ASP A 113 -6.22 12.24 -7.61
CA ASP A 113 -7.25 11.37 -7.02
C ASP A 113 -6.84 9.90 -7.05
N ALA A 114 -6.32 9.41 -8.19
CA ALA A 114 -5.89 8.03 -8.33
C ALA A 114 -4.70 7.72 -7.41
N THR A 115 -3.77 8.66 -7.29
CA THR A 115 -2.60 8.59 -6.40
C THR A 115 -3.02 8.63 -4.92
N HIS A 116 -4.00 9.46 -4.57
CA HIS A 116 -4.53 9.56 -3.21
C HIS A 116 -5.22 8.25 -2.77
N VAL A 117 -5.95 7.59 -3.66
CA VAL A 117 -6.54 6.27 -3.40
C VAL A 117 -5.45 5.23 -3.11
N LEU A 118 -4.36 5.22 -3.88
CA LEU A 118 -3.21 4.34 -3.65
C LEU A 118 -2.53 4.63 -2.31
N LEU A 119 -2.23 5.90 -2.02
CA LEU A 119 -1.65 6.31 -0.73
C LEU A 119 -2.49 5.83 0.45
N ARG A 120 -3.81 6.04 0.42
CA ARG A 120 -4.71 5.60 1.49
C ARG A 120 -4.73 4.08 1.66
N MET A 121 -4.55 3.32 0.58
CA MET A 121 -4.41 1.86 0.63
C MET A 121 -3.08 1.40 1.25
N THR A 122 -2.03 2.22 1.15
CA THR A 122 -0.73 1.97 1.81
C THR A 122 -0.67 2.40 3.27
N GLU A 123 -1.45 3.42 3.66
CA GLU A 123 -1.50 3.95 5.03
C GLU A 123 -2.38 3.13 5.98
N ARG A 124 -3.44 2.47 5.49
CA ARG A 124 -4.37 1.66 6.30
C ARG A 124 -3.81 0.29 6.71
N PHE A 125 -2.54 0.25 7.10
CA PHE A 125 -1.90 -0.92 7.68
C PHE A 125 -1.15 -0.55 8.93
#